data_AF-A0A7X5Q384-F1
#
_entry.id   AF-A0A7X5Q384-F1
#
_cell.length_a   1.000
_cell.length_b   1.000
_cell.length_c   1.000
_cell.angle_alpha   90.00
_cell.angle_beta   90.00
_cell.angle_gamma   90.00
#
_symmetry.space_group_name_H-M   'P 1'
#
loop_
_entity.id
_entity.type
_entity.pdbx_description
1 polymer ?
#
loop_
_entity_poly.entity_id
_entity_poly.type
_entity_poly.pdbx_seq_one_letter_code
_entity_poly.pdbx_strand_id
1 'polypeptide(L)'
;MQDDFSTSPIEPTDASRIQKHQRADARKMSIAQEASKINMIKYGNEAAFNPVMMSRRFETLEEKRRREIDKKELEKAEDKKILAIEKVEEIAEEFNKRNAELEKRSLQLLYSHIKESDSQEEILRKAMQLFPDHSLADEALEFLDEATAGDLKGKVAQAKENLNETYGREVRAGRNINAQAQAFSEEGLGTPTGLRDLYRDITGNPRDATTLFGELNEMFNYEKMNTAIDFILHSLGADLKSKGPSIAPGEL
;
A
#
# COMPACT_ATOMS: atom_id res chain seq x y z
N MET A 1 -56.00 -53.61 10.20
CA MET A 1 -56.22 -52.25 10.76
C MET A 1 -54.99 -51.46 10.40
N GLN A 2 -55.04 -50.75 9.27
CA GLN A 2 -55.24 -49.30 9.14
C GLN A 2 -53.93 -48.53 9.39
N ASP A 3 -53.48 -47.56 8.60
CA ASP A 3 -53.71 -47.13 7.21
C ASP A 3 -52.52 -46.21 6.89
N ASP A 4 -52.01 -46.29 5.66
CA ASP A 4 -51.02 -45.38 5.07
C ASP A 4 -51.64 -43.99 4.83
N PHE A 5 -50.94 -42.92 5.19
CA PHE A 5 -51.20 -41.58 4.62
C PHE A 5 -49.90 -40.89 4.21
N SER A 6 -49.59 -41.08 2.93
CA SER A 6 -48.72 -40.22 2.12
C SER A 6 -49.43 -38.87 1.88
N THR A 7 -48.81 -37.75 2.27
CA THR A 7 -49.23 -36.40 1.87
C THR A 7 -48.27 -35.83 0.85
N SER A 8 -48.68 -35.88 -0.42
CA SER A 8 -48.05 -35.18 -1.55
C SER A 8 -48.33 -33.67 -1.49
N PRO A 9 -47.36 -32.77 -1.77
CA PRO A 9 -47.61 -31.34 -1.90
C PRO A 9 -48.34 -31.00 -3.20
N ILE A 10 -49.39 -30.19 -3.06
CA ILE A 10 -50.32 -29.74 -4.09
C ILE A 10 -49.61 -28.85 -5.12
N GLU A 11 -49.69 -29.21 -6.40
CA GLU A 11 -49.22 -28.37 -7.51
C GLU A 11 -50.03 -27.07 -7.63
N PRO A 12 -49.39 -25.92 -7.90
CA PRO A 12 -50.10 -24.65 -8.07
C PRO A 12 -50.87 -24.64 -9.39
N THR A 13 -52.20 -24.60 -9.30
CA THR A 13 -53.14 -24.49 -10.42
C THR A 13 -52.85 -23.33 -11.38
N ASP A 14 -53.13 -23.55 -12.67
CA ASP A 14 -52.89 -22.67 -13.84
C ASP A 14 -53.34 -21.21 -13.67
N ALA A 15 -54.35 -20.94 -12.85
CA ALA A 15 -54.82 -19.57 -12.56
C ALA A 15 -53.73 -18.67 -11.96
N SER A 16 -52.83 -19.24 -11.15
CA SER A 16 -51.73 -18.48 -10.51
C SER A 16 -50.61 -18.10 -11.49
N ARG A 17 -50.38 -18.93 -12.52
CA ARG A 17 -49.41 -18.66 -13.60
C ARG A 17 -49.93 -17.60 -14.56
N ILE A 18 -51.22 -17.65 -14.90
CA ILE A 18 -51.87 -16.67 -15.77
C ILE A 18 -51.85 -15.28 -15.12
N GLN A 19 -52.13 -15.17 -13.82
CA GLN A 19 -52.11 -13.88 -13.12
C GLN A 19 -50.69 -13.28 -12.99
N LYS A 20 -49.66 -14.11 -12.82
CA LYS A 20 -48.26 -13.65 -12.83
C LYS A 20 -47.83 -13.16 -14.21
N HIS A 21 -48.22 -13.85 -15.29
CA HIS A 21 -47.92 -13.40 -16.66
C HIS A 21 -48.61 -12.07 -17.00
N GLN A 22 -49.89 -11.92 -16.67
CA GLN A 22 -50.62 -10.66 -16.90
C GLN A 22 -50.00 -9.47 -16.16
N ARG A 23 -49.51 -9.66 -14.92
CA ARG A 23 -48.82 -8.61 -14.16
C ARG A 23 -47.43 -8.28 -14.73
N ALA A 24 -46.72 -9.28 -15.27
CA ALA A 24 -45.43 -9.05 -15.90
C ALA A 24 -45.58 -8.27 -17.22
N ASP A 25 -46.60 -8.59 -18.02
CA ASP A 25 -46.88 -7.90 -19.28
C ASP A 25 -47.38 -6.47 -19.05
N ALA A 26 -48.22 -6.24 -18.03
CA ALA A 26 -48.63 -4.89 -17.64
C ALA A 26 -47.45 -4.03 -17.18
N ARG A 27 -46.47 -4.61 -16.45
CA ARG A 27 -45.24 -3.91 -16.07
C ARG A 27 -44.37 -3.59 -17.28
N LYS A 28 -44.22 -4.52 -18.23
CA LYS A 28 -43.47 -4.27 -19.47
C LYS A 28 -44.12 -3.17 -20.32
N MET A 29 -45.45 -3.14 -20.41
CA MET A 29 -46.18 -2.06 -21.09
C MET A 29 -46.01 -0.70 -20.39
N SER A 30 -46.02 -0.66 -19.05
CA SER A 30 -45.77 0.55 -18.27
C SER A 30 -44.35 1.09 -18.49
N ILE A 31 -43.34 0.22 -18.45
CA ILE A 31 -41.94 0.61 -18.69
C ILE A 31 -41.73 1.08 -20.12
N ALA A 32 -42.38 0.43 -21.11
CA ALA A 32 -42.33 0.86 -22.50
C ALA A 32 -43.02 2.23 -22.72
N GLN A 33 -44.13 2.50 -22.02
CA GLN A 33 -44.79 3.80 -22.05
C GLN A 33 -43.96 4.90 -21.38
N GLU A 34 -43.26 4.60 -20.28
CA GLU A 34 -42.34 5.54 -19.62
C GLU A 34 -41.12 5.84 -20.49
N ALA A 35 -40.49 4.81 -21.08
CA ALA A 35 -39.40 4.99 -22.03
C ALA A 35 -39.83 5.79 -23.27
N SER A 36 -41.07 5.59 -23.74
CA SER A 36 -41.65 6.39 -24.83
C SER A 36 -41.86 7.85 -24.43
N LYS A 37 -42.30 8.13 -23.19
CA LYS A 37 -42.44 9.51 -22.68
C LYS A 37 -41.10 10.21 -22.51
N ILE A 38 -40.08 9.49 -22.03
CA ILE A 38 -38.71 10.02 -21.88
C ILE A 38 -38.11 10.35 -23.25
N ASN A 39 -38.32 9.50 -24.25
CA ASN A 39 -37.89 9.80 -25.63
C ASN A 39 -38.69 10.97 -26.22
N MET A 40 -40.01 11.06 -26.00
CA MET A 40 -40.82 12.16 -26.54
C MET A 40 -40.49 13.52 -25.93
N ILE A 41 -40.09 13.56 -24.64
CA ILE A 41 -39.62 14.79 -23.97
C ILE A 41 -38.23 15.21 -24.50
N LYS A 42 -37.35 14.24 -24.82
CA LYS A 42 -36.07 14.52 -25.48
C LYS A 42 -36.26 15.13 -26.88
N TYR A 43 -37.19 14.60 -27.67
CA TYR A 43 -37.47 15.14 -29.02
C TYR A 43 -38.31 16.43 -29.00
N GLY A 44 -39.17 16.64 -27.99
CA GLY A 44 -39.97 17.86 -27.84
C GLY A 44 -39.12 19.10 -27.55
N ASN A 45 -38.01 18.95 -26.81
CA ASN A 45 -37.06 20.03 -26.55
C ASN A 45 -36.07 20.29 -27.69
N GLU A 46 -35.88 19.34 -28.61
CA GLU A 46 -35.04 19.53 -29.80
C GLU A 46 -35.81 20.10 -31.01
N ALA A 47 -37.14 19.93 -31.04
CA ALA A 47 -38.00 20.43 -32.12
C ALA A 47 -38.51 21.88 -31.91
N ALA A 48 -38.28 22.48 -30.74
CA ALA A 48 -38.56 23.89 -30.52
C ALA A 48 -37.46 24.73 -31.19
N PHE A 49 -37.77 25.33 -32.34
CA PHE A 49 -36.89 26.24 -33.06
C PHE A 49 -36.59 27.47 -32.17
N ASN A 50 -35.50 27.39 -31.41
CA ASN A 50 -35.00 28.48 -30.57
C ASN A 50 -33.85 29.18 -31.31
N PRO A 51 -34.10 30.32 -31.99
CA PRO A 51 -33.10 31.01 -32.81
C PRO A 51 -31.88 31.49 -32.00
N VAL A 52 -32.00 31.60 -30.67
CA VAL A 52 -30.92 32.01 -29.76
C VAL A 52 -29.97 30.84 -29.40
N MET A 53 -30.40 29.59 -29.56
CA MET A 53 -29.56 28.40 -29.35
C MET A 53 -28.78 27.99 -30.61
N MET A 54 -29.23 28.40 -31.80
CA MET A 54 -28.53 28.18 -33.09
C MET A 54 -27.39 29.18 -33.32
N SER A 55 -27.50 30.42 -32.81
CA SER A 55 -26.40 31.40 -32.88
C SER A 55 -25.20 31.06 -31.98
N ARG A 56 -25.34 30.09 -31.07
CA ARG A 56 -24.29 29.60 -30.16
C ARG A 56 -23.61 28.31 -30.62
N ARG A 57 -23.91 27.81 -31.83
CA ARG A 57 -23.49 26.47 -32.31
C ARG A 57 -22.50 26.45 -33.48
N PHE A 58 -21.88 27.58 -33.80
CA PHE A 58 -20.72 27.59 -34.70
C PHE A 58 -19.45 27.63 -33.87
N GLU A 59 -19.11 26.50 -33.28
CA GLU A 59 -17.71 26.26 -32.88
C GLU A 59 -16.87 26.24 -34.14
N THR A 60 -15.86 27.08 -34.18
CA THR A 60 -14.93 27.16 -35.30
C THR A 60 -14.20 25.82 -35.47
N LEU A 61 -13.76 25.50 -36.68
CA LEU A 61 -12.93 24.30 -36.93
C LEU A 61 -11.66 24.30 -36.07
N GLU A 62 -11.16 25.47 -35.68
CA GLU A 62 -10.04 25.62 -34.74
C GLU A 62 -10.41 25.20 -33.31
N GLU A 63 -11.60 25.54 -32.79
CA GLU A 63 -12.05 25.13 -31.46
C GLU A 63 -12.25 23.61 -31.36
N LYS A 64 -12.74 22.97 -32.43
CA LYS A 64 -12.83 21.51 -32.51
C LYS A 64 -11.45 20.85 -32.52
N ARG A 65 -10.51 21.39 -33.30
CA ARG A 65 -9.11 20.91 -33.29
C ARG A 65 -8.46 21.08 -31.92
N ARG A 66 -8.66 22.23 -31.25
CA ARG A 66 -8.14 22.48 -29.90
C ARG A 66 -8.67 21.47 -28.89
N ARG A 67 -9.97 21.17 -28.88
CA ARG A 67 -10.53 20.14 -27.99
C ARG A 67 -10.02 18.74 -28.28
N GLU A 68 -9.81 18.38 -29.55
CA GLU A 68 -9.21 17.08 -29.89
C GLU A 68 -7.74 16.99 -29.46
N ILE A 69 -7.00 18.10 -29.53
CA ILE A 69 -5.62 18.19 -29.01
C ILE A 69 -5.65 18.09 -27.48
N ASP A 70 -6.46 18.88 -26.80
CA ASP A 70 -6.61 18.85 -25.34
C ASP A 70 -7.03 17.46 -24.85
N LYS A 71 -7.94 16.78 -25.56
CA LYS A 71 -8.37 15.41 -25.25
C LYS A 71 -7.25 14.40 -25.46
N LYS A 72 -6.47 14.51 -26.55
CA LYS A 72 -5.30 13.66 -26.79
C LYS A 72 -4.16 13.93 -25.81
N GLU A 73 -4.01 15.17 -25.35
CA GLU A 73 -3.03 15.51 -24.30
C GLU A 73 -3.46 14.98 -22.94
N LEU A 74 -4.75 15.03 -22.61
CA LEU A 74 -5.33 14.38 -21.43
C LEU A 74 -5.15 12.86 -21.47
N GLU A 75 -5.49 12.19 -22.59
CA GLU A 75 -5.29 10.74 -22.77
C GLU A 75 -3.80 10.37 -22.62
N LYS A 76 -2.88 11.13 -23.25
CA LYS A 76 -1.44 10.92 -23.08
C LYS A 76 -0.94 11.18 -21.65
N ALA A 77 -1.55 12.12 -20.94
CA ALA A 77 -1.21 12.41 -19.54
C ALA A 77 -1.73 11.31 -18.61
N GLU A 78 -2.91 10.75 -18.88
CA GLU A 78 -3.46 9.59 -18.19
C GLU A 78 -2.60 8.34 -18.44
N ASP A 79 -2.23 8.06 -19.69
CA ASP A 79 -1.34 6.93 -20.03
C ASP A 79 0.02 7.03 -19.31
N LYS A 80 0.61 8.24 -19.25
CA LYS A 80 1.86 8.48 -18.52
C LYS A 80 1.73 8.27 -17.02
N LYS A 81 0.59 8.67 -16.43
CA LYS A 81 0.31 8.44 -15.01
C LYS A 81 0.13 6.95 -14.71
N ILE A 82 -0.57 6.22 -15.56
CA ILE A 82 -0.76 4.76 -15.41
C ILE A 82 0.60 4.05 -15.46
N LEU A 83 1.44 4.37 -16.46
CA LEU A 83 2.80 3.83 -16.57
C LEU A 83 3.69 4.15 -15.36
N ALA A 84 3.52 5.33 -14.75
CA ALA A 84 4.25 5.68 -13.53
C ALA A 84 3.77 4.85 -12.32
N ILE A 85 2.45 4.62 -12.20
CA ILE A 85 1.88 3.81 -11.13
C ILE A 85 2.31 2.34 -11.24
N GLU A 86 2.30 1.78 -12.45
CA GLU A 86 2.76 0.40 -12.70
C GLU A 86 4.23 0.21 -12.32
N LYS A 87 5.09 1.17 -12.65
CA LYS A 87 6.51 1.14 -12.24
C LYS A 87 6.69 1.20 -10.73
N VAL A 88 5.95 2.09 -10.07
CA VAL A 88 5.98 2.20 -8.59
C VAL A 88 5.51 0.89 -7.96
N GLU A 89 4.52 0.24 -8.57
CA GLU A 89 4.01 -1.05 -8.11
C GLU A 89 5.03 -2.19 -8.25
N GLU A 90 5.74 -2.24 -9.38
CA GLU A 90 6.81 -3.21 -9.63
C GLU A 90 7.96 -3.04 -8.63
N ILE A 91 8.44 -1.81 -8.44
CA ILE A 91 9.51 -1.51 -7.47
C ILE A 91 9.05 -1.88 -6.06
N ALA A 92 7.83 -1.52 -5.65
CA ALA A 92 7.31 -1.88 -4.34
C ALA A 92 7.24 -3.42 -4.13
N GLU A 93 6.95 -4.17 -5.19
CA GLU A 93 6.94 -5.63 -5.14
C GLU A 93 8.36 -6.22 -5.04
N GLU A 94 9.34 -5.64 -5.71
CA GLU A 94 10.74 -6.04 -5.55
C GLU A 94 11.24 -5.81 -4.12
N PHE A 95 10.92 -4.66 -3.52
CA PHE A 95 11.31 -4.36 -2.14
C PHE A 95 10.65 -5.33 -1.14
N ASN A 96 9.35 -5.62 -1.33
CA ASN A 96 8.65 -6.61 -0.49
C ASN A 96 9.24 -8.02 -0.62
N LYS A 97 9.65 -8.43 -1.84
CA LYS A 97 10.33 -9.73 -2.06
C LYS A 97 11.68 -9.82 -1.34
N ARG A 98 12.41 -8.71 -1.23
CA ARG A 98 13.69 -8.65 -0.51
C ARG A 98 13.48 -8.60 1.01
N ASN A 99 12.44 -7.91 1.46
CA ASN A 99 12.12 -7.72 2.86
C ASN A 99 10.60 -7.71 3.08
N ALA A 100 10.07 -8.79 3.68
CA ALA A 100 8.65 -8.95 3.92
C ALA A 100 8.04 -7.90 4.87
N GLU A 101 8.88 -7.20 5.65
CA GLU A 101 8.43 -6.11 6.53
C GLU A 101 8.11 -4.83 5.73
N LEU A 102 8.61 -4.71 4.51
CA LEU A 102 8.28 -3.64 3.57
C LEU A 102 7.06 -4.01 2.74
N GLU A 103 5.92 -4.06 3.42
CA GLU A 103 4.64 -4.36 2.80
C GLU A 103 4.35 -3.44 1.61
N LYS A 104 4.04 -4.04 0.46
CA LYS A 104 3.75 -3.33 -0.80
C LYS A 104 2.73 -2.20 -0.62
N ARG A 105 1.68 -2.45 0.16
CA ARG A 105 0.63 -1.46 0.44
C ARG A 105 1.15 -0.28 1.25
N SER A 106 2.05 -0.51 2.20
CA SER A 106 2.65 0.55 3.02
C SER A 106 3.58 1.42 2.19
N LEU A 107 4.37 0.83 1.28
CA LEU A 107 5.22 1.57 0.34
C LEU A 107 4.39 2.41 -0.64
N GLN A 108 3.32 1.84 -1.20
CA GLN A 108 2.38 2.58 -2.06
C GLN A 108 1.70 3.72 -1.30
N LEU A 109 1.31 3.48 -0.04
CA LEU A 109 0.73 4.50 0.82
C LEU A 109 1.73 5.63 1.05
N LEU A 110 2.99 5.32 1.38
CA LEU A 110 4.05 6.31 1.53
C LEU A 110 4.22 7.16 0.27
N TYR A 111 4.32 6.52 -0.89
CA TYR A 111 4.44 7.22 -2.18
C TYR A 111 3.26 8.16 -2.43
N SER A 112 2.03 7.71 -2.17
CA SER A 112 0.82 8.53 -2.38
C SER A 112 0.72 9.74 -1.42
N HIS A 113 1.36 9.68 -0.26
CA HIS A 113 1.37 10.75 0.73
C HIS A 113 2.42 11.83 0.44
N ILE A 114 3.40 11.52 -0.41
CA ILE A 114 4.47 12.45 -0.77
C ILE A 114 4.03 13.33 -1.94
N LYS A 115 4.26 14.63 -1.78
CA LYS A 115 3.96 15.68 -2.75
C LYS A 115 5.25 16.35 -3.19
N GLU A 116 5.28 16.85 -4.42
CA GLU A 116 6.43 17.59 -4.94
C GLU A 116 6.77 18.84 -4.10
N SER A 117 5.78 19.42 -3.42
CA SER A 117 5.92 20.56 -2.53
C SER A 117 6.53 20.24 -1.16
N ASP A 118 6.59 18.96 -0.77
CA ASP A 118 7.08 18.59 0.56
C ASP A 118 8.56 18.98 0.73
N SER A 119 8.95 19.32 1.96
CA SER A 119 10.36 19.49 2.32
C SER A 119 11.02 18.14 2.64
N GLN A 120 12.36 18.12 2.70
CA GLN A 120 13.12 16.92 3.11
C GLN A 120 12.70 16.43 4.51
N GLU A 121 12.44 17.34 5.45
CA GLU A 121 12.02 17.01 6.82
C GLU A 121 10.61 16.42 6.84
N GLU A 122 9.72 16.91 5.98
CA GLU A 122 8.37 16.36 5.86
C GLU A 122 8.37 14.96 5.26
N ILE A 123 9.22 14.71 4.26
CA ILE A 123 9.41 13.38 3.66
C ILE A 123 9.93 12.41 4.71
N LEU A 124 10.99 12.79 5.44
CA LEU A 124 11.55 11.98 6.52
C LEU A 124 10.51 11.68 7.59
N ARG A 125 9.76 12.69 8.04
CA ARG A 125 8.71 12.52 9.04
C ARG A 125 7.62 11.56 8.57
N LYS A 126 7.18 11.65 7.31
CA LYS A 126 6.17 10.74 6.74
C LYS A 126 6.71 9.30 6.67
N ALA A 127 7.96 9.12 6.27
CA ALA A 127 8.61 7.81 6.26
C ALA A 127 8.67 7.20 7.66
N MET A 128 9.14 7.96 8.67
CA MET A 128 9.20 7.49 10.06
C MET A 128 7.83 7.25 10.70
N GLN A 129 6.78 7.94 10.27
CA GLN A 129 5.42 7.70 10.75
C GLN A 129 4.87 6.35 10.28
N LEU A 130 5.20 5.93 9.05
CA LEU A 130 4.78 4.64 8.50
C LEU A 130 5.73 3.51 8.94
N PHE A 131 7.02 3.80 9.05
CA PHE A 131 8.09 2.87 9.40
C PHE A 131 8.86 3.40 10.61
N PRO A 132 8.44 3.06 11.84
CA PRO A 132 9.10 3.54 13.05
C PRO A 132 10.52 3.01 13.26
N ASP A 133 10.86 1.86 12.66
CA ASP A 133 12.22 1.33 12.67
C ASP A 133 13.10 2.12 11.70
N HIS A 134 14.17 2.73 12.21
CA HIS A 134 15.10 3.55 11.42
C HIS A 134 15.69 2.78 10.21
N SER A 135 15.95 1.48 10.34
CA SER A 135 16.47 0.67 9.23
C SER A 135 15.42 0.46 8.13
N LEU A 136 14.15 0.24 8.50
CA LEU A 136 13.06 0.14 7.54
C LEU A 136 12.72 1.50 6.92
N ALA A 137 12.83 2.59 7.68
CA ALA A 137 12.66 3.95 7.17
C ALA A 137 13.73 4.29 6.11
N ASP A 138 14.98 3.87 6.32
CA ASP A 138 16.07 4.03 5.35
C ASP A 138 15.81 3.23 4.06
N GLU A 139 15.33 1.99 4.17
CA GLU A 139 14.93 1.17 3.01
C GLU A 139 13.70 1.76 2.29
N ALA A 140 12.73 2.30 3.03
CA ALA A 140 11.56 2.97 2.45
C ALA A 140 11.96 4.26 1.71
N LEU A 141 12.94 5.02 2.21
CA LEU A 141 13.51 6.17 1.50
C LEU A 141 14.30 5.74 0.26
N GLU A 142 14.94 4.56 0.26
CA GLU A 142 15.57 3.98 -0.92
C GLU A 142 14.54 3.61 -2.00
N PHE A 143 13.42 3.00 -1.59
CA PHE A 143 12.28 2.77 -2.48
C PHE A 143 11.78 4.08 -3.09
N LEU A 144 11.66 5.15 -2.30
CA LEU A 144 11.23 6.46 -2.81
C LEU A 144 12.26 7.09 -3.75
N ASP A 145 13.55 6.89 -3.52
CA ASP A 145 14.59 7.38 -4.42
C ASP A 145 14.53 6.66 -5.79
N GLU A 146 14.20 5.37 -5.82
CA GLU A 146 13.99 4.62 -7.06
C GLU A 146 12.65 4.96 -7.74
N ALA A 147 11.60 5.20 -6.96
CA ALA A 147 10.25 5.47 -7.45
C ALA A 147 10.01 6.93 -7.90
N THR A 148 10.85 7.87 -7.48
CA THR A 148 10.71 9.31 -7.79
C THR A 148 11.76 9.80 -8.79
N ALA A 149 11.47 10.92 -9.46
CA ALA A 149 12.36 11.54 -10.43
C ALA A 149 12.41 13.07 -10.26
N GLY A 150 13.44 13.71 -10.79
CA GLY A 150 13.62 15.17 -10.76
C GLY A 150 13.95 15.71 -9.37
N ASP A 151 13.43 16.90 -9.04
CA ASP A 151 13.73 17.61 -7.79
C ASP A 151 13.28 16.83 -6.55
N LEU A 152 12.20 16.06 -6.65
CA LEU A 152 11.70 15.24 -5.55
C LEU A 152 12.72 14.15 -5.15
N LYS A 153 13.38 13.54 -6.13
CA LYS A 153 14.44 12.55 -5.88
C LYS A 153 15.60 13.18 -5.09
N GLY A 154 16.00 14.41 -5.44
CA GLY A 154 17.01 15.15 -4.70
C GLY A 154 16.62 15.39 -3.23
N LYS A 155 15.36 15.74 -2.98
CA LYS A 155 14.83 15.92 -1.61
C LYS A 155 14.77 14.61 -0.82
N VAL A 156 14.42 13.50 -1.47
CA VAL A 156 14.42 12.16 -0.85
C VAL A 156 15.84 11.74 -0.49
N ALA A 157 16.81 11.97 -1.38
CA ALA A 157 18.21 11.69 -1.10
C ALA A 157 18.73 12.49 0.11
N GLN A 158 18.38 13.78 0.21
CA GLN A 158 18.72 14.60 1.37
C GLN A 158 18.02 14.13 2.66
N ALA A 159 16.76 13.71 2.57
CA ALA A 159 16.04 13.13 3.71
C ALA A 159 16.72 11.84 4.21
N LYS A 160 17.19 11.00 3.28
CA LYS A 160 17.97 9.79 3.60
C LYS A 160 19.32 10.12 4.23
N GLU A 161 20.03 11.13 3.70
CA GLU A 161 21.28 11.62 4.27
C GLU A 161 21.07 12.11 5.70
N ASN A 162 20.06 12.94 5.95
CA ASN A 162 19.70 13.43 7.28
C ASN A 162 19.38 12.28 8.28
N LEU A 163 18.65 11.25 7.83
CA LEU A 163 18.38 10.06 8.64
C LEU A 163 19.69 9.34 9.01
N ASN A 164 20.61 9.19 8.07
CA ASN A 164 21.89 8.51 8.30
C ASN A 164 22.88 9.36 9.12
N GLU A 165 22.82 10.69 9.03
CA GLU A 165 23.59 11.59 9.89
C GLU A 165 23.11 11.50 11.35
N THR A 166 21.80 11.43 11.57
CA THR A 166 21.21 11.44 12.91
C THR A 166 21.18 10.05 13.56
N TYR A 167 20.82 9.02 12.79
CA TYR A 167 20.56 7.65 13.27
C TYR A 167 21.40 6.59 12.52
N GLY A 168 22.55 6.98 11.98
CA GLY A 168 23.35 6.12 11.12
C GLY A 168 23.77 4.81 11.77
N ARG A 169 23.99 4.80 13.09
CA ARG A 169 24.29 3.56 13.82
C ARG A 169 23.10 2.62 13.82
N GLU A 170 21.92 3.12 14.15
CA GLU A 170 20.68 2.34 14.27
C GLU A 170 20.25 1.78 12.91
N VAL A 171 20.43 2.58 11.84
CA VAL A 171 20.23 2.16 10.46
C VAL A 171 21.19 1.03 10.09
N ARG A 172 22.51 1.22 10.30
CA ARG A 172 23.52 0.17 10.00
C ARG A 172 23.28 -1.11 10.80
N ALA A 173 23.05 -0.99 12.10
CA ALA A 173 22.77 -2.12 12.99
C ALA A 173 21.59 -2.92 12.44
N GLY A 174 20.46 -2.26 12.22
CA GLY A 174 19.24 -2.92 11.74
C GLY A 174 19.41 -3.58 10.36
N ARG A 175 20.09 -2.91 9.43
CA ARG A 175 20.36 -3.48 8.08
C ARG A 175 21.30 -4.67 8.14
N ASN A 176 22.35 -4.60 8.95
CA ASN A 176 23.37 -5.64 9.03
C ASN A 176 22.84 -6.95 9.64
N ILE A 177 21.87 -6.85 10.56
CA ILE A 177 21.30 -8.02 11.24
C ILE A 177 19.92 -8.41 10.71
N ASN A 178 19.45 -7.81 9.61
CA ASN A 178 18.08 -7.98 9.14
C ASN A 178 17.73 -9.46 8.88
N ALA A 179 18.65 -10.20 8.27
CA ALA A 179 18.47 -11.62 8.00
C ALA A 179 18.37 -12.45 9.30
N GLN A 180 19.16 -12.11 10.33
CA GLN A 180 19.12 -12.77 11.63
C GLN A 180 17.81 -12.44 12.35
N ALA A 181 17.39 -11.17 12.35
CA ALA A 181 16.14 -10.75 12.95
C ALA A 181 14.94 -11.49 12.31
N GLN A 182 14.93 -11.67 10.99
CA GLN A 182 13.89 -12.43 10.29
C GLN A 182 13.94 -13.93 10.65
N ALA A 183 15.11 -14.57 10.54
CA ALA A 183 15.25 -16.01 10.82
C ALA A 183 14.85 -16.37 12.25
N PHE A 184 15.33 -15.63 13.24
CA PHE A 184 14.97 -15.90 14.65
C PHE A 184 13.53 -15.47 14.98
N SER A 185 12.93 -14.58 14.20
CA SER A 185 11.50 -14.28 14.29
C SER A 185 10.65 -15.47 13.82
N GLU A 186 11.06 -16.15 12.74
CA GLU A 186 10.39 -17.37 12.25
C GLU A 186 10.48 -18.53 13.27
N GLU A 187 11.55 -18.59 14.07
CA GLU A 187 11.70 -19.51 15.21
C GLU A 187 10.83 -19.10 16.43
N GLY A 188 10.13 -17.98 16.35
CA GLY A 188 9.22 -17.49 17.37
C GLY A 188 9.90 -16.76 18.53
N LEU A 189 11.13 -16.28 18.38
CA LEU A 189 11.83 -15.52 19.42
C LEU A 189 11.17 -14.15 19.68
N GLY A 190 10.66 -13.50 18.63
CA GLY A 190 10.00 -12.19 18.70
C GLY A 190 9.61 -11.70 17.31
N THR A 191 9.21 -10.43 17.20
CA THR A 191 9.06 -9.77 15.88
C THR A 191 10.44 -9.30 15.38
N PRO A 192 10.69 -9.20 14.07
CA PRO A 192 12.01 -8.80 13.58
C PRO A 192 12.39 -7.38 14.06
N THR A 193 11.44 -6.44 14.07
CA THR A 193 11.64 -5.11 14.68
C THR A 193 12.03 -5.19 16.15
N GLY A 194 11.34 -6.01 16.96
CA GLY A 194 11.68 -6.15 18.38
C GLY A 194 13.06 -6.77 18.60
N LEU A 195 13.48 -7.69 17.71
CA LEU A 195 14.80 -8.28 17.73
C LEU A 195 15.90 -7.27 17.33
N ARG A 196 15.63 -6.42 16.33
CA ARG A 196 16.52 -5.30 15.99
C ARG A 196 16.64 -4.29 17.12
N ASP A 197 15.53 -3.95 17.77
CA ASP A 197 15.52 -3.07 18.95
C ASP A 197 16.35 -3.65 20.09
N LEU A 198 16.17 -4.94 20.39
CA LEU A 198 16.98 -5.65 21.38
C LEU A 198 18.47 -5.57 21.06
N TYR A 199 18.85 -5.87 19.82
CA TYR A 199 20.24 -5.81 19.40
C TYR A 199 20.82 -4.40 19.51
N ARG A 200 20.08 -3.38 19.03
CA ARG A 200 20.48 -1.97 19.09
C ARG A 200 20.67 -1.50 20.52
N ASP A 201 19.82 -1.93 21.44
CA ASP A 201 19.90 -1.63 22.85
C ASP A 201 21.14 -2.28 23.47
N ILE A 202 21.31 -3.61 23.36
CA ILE A 202 22.43 -4.37 23.93
C ILE A 202 23.77 -3.75 23.53
N THR A 203 23.90 -3.43 22.24
CA THR A 203 25.13 -2.89 21.68
C THR A 203 25.27 -1.37 21.84
N GLY A 204 24.20 -0.68 22.22
CA GLY A 204 24.18 0.78 22.40
C GLY A 204 24.42 1.19 23.84
N ASN A 205 24.06 0.31 24.78
CA ASN A 205 24.22 0.50 26.21
C ASN A 205 25.01 -0.69 26.79
N PRO A 206 26.34 -0.60 26.91
CA PRO A 206 27.17 -1.69 27.43
C PRO A 206 26.79 -2.05 28.87
N ARG A 207 26.67 -3.35 29.15
CA ARG A 207 26.31 -3.93 30.45
C ARG A 207 27.27 -5.05 30.80
N ASP A 208 27.41 -5.36 32.08
CA ASP A 208 28.09 -6.58 32.50
C ASP A 208 27.21 -7.81 32.21
N ALA A 209 27.85 -8.97 32.10
CA ALA A 209 27.18 -10.22 31.73
C ALA A 209 26.07 -10.63 32.70
N THR A 210 26.20 -10.29 34.00
CA THR A 210 25.20 -10.68 35.01
C THR A 210 23.94 -9.84 34.85
N THR A 211 24.11 -8.53 34.65
CA THR A 211 23.00 -7.61 34.39
C THR A 211 22.28 -7.98 33.10
N LEU A 212 23.02 -8.18 32.00
CA LEU A 212 22.43 -8.58 30.72
C LEU A 212 21.67 -9.91 30.82
N PHE A 213 22.25 -10.91 31.50
CA PHE A 213 21.57 -12.19 31.71
C PHE A 213 20.27 -12.03 32.52
N GLY A 214 20.29 -11.18 33.54
CA GLY A 214 19.09 -10.84 34.31
C GLY A 214 17.99 -10.25 33.44
N GLU A 215 18.32 -9.23 32.63
CA GLU A 215 17.38 -8.58 31.70
C GLU A 215 16.81 -9.57 30.68
N LEU A 216 17.66 -10.40 30.06
CA LEU A 216 17.20 -11.42 29.11
C LEU A 216 16.25 -12.43 29.76
N ASN A 217 16.44 -12.75 31.04
CA ASN A 217 15.61 -13.70 31.77
C ASN A 217 14.25 -13.12 32.18
N GLU A 218 14.13 -11.78 32.21
CA GLU A 218 12.83 -11.11 32.36
C GLU A 218 12.05 -11.06 31.05
N MET A 219 12.74 -10.97 29.91
CA MET A 219 12.11 -10.88 28.59
C MET A 219 11.79 -12.23 27.96
N PHE A 220 12.65 -13.23 28.15
CA PHE A 220 12.53 -14.56 27.53
C PHE A 220 12.34 -15.62 28.60
N ASN A 221 11.46 -16.58 28.32
CA ASN A 221 11.36 -17.76 29.17
C ASN A 221 12.62 -18.63 29.06
N TYR A 222 12.84 -19.50 30.04
CA TYR A 222 14.03 -20.35 30.10
C TYR A 222 14.25 -21.19 28.83
N GLU A 223 13.16 -21.66 28.20
CA GLU A 223 13.22 -22.45 26.96
C GLU A 223 13.78 -21.65 25.76
N LYS A 224 13.50 -20.35 25.68
CA LYS A 224 13.98 -19.46 24.61
C LYS A 224 15.29 -18.76 24.92
N MET A 225 15.83 -18.91 26.14
CA MET A 225 17.06 -18.23 26.56
C MET A 225 18.25 -18.56 25.65
N ASN A 226 18.46 -19.85 25.35
CA ASN A 226 19.54 -20.25 24.44
C ASN A 226 19.36 -19.64 23.05
N THR A 227 18.13 -19.61 22.54
CA THR A 227 17.79 -19.00 21.25
C THR A 227 18.01 -17.49 21.25
N ALA A 228 17.74 -16.80 22.36
CA ALA A 228 18.03 -15.37 22.52
C ALA A 228 19.54 -15.10 22.50
N ILE A 229 20.32 -15.92 23.21
CA ILE A 229 21.78 -15.82 23.22
C ILE A 229 22.35 -16.10 21.82
N ASP A 230 21.86 -17.16 21.15
CA ASP A 230 22.25 -17.48 19.78
C ASP A 230 21.91 -16.32 18.84
N PHE A 231 20.72 -15.74 18.93
CA PHE A 231 20.33 -14.57 18.15
C PHE A 231 21.34 -13.42 18.32
N ILE A 232 21.70 -13.08 19.56
CA ILE A 232 22.64 -11.99 19.85
C ILE A 232 24.01 -12.29 19.23
N LEU A 233 24.54 -13.51 19.43
CA LEU A 233 25.85 -13.90 18.91
C LEU A 233 25.89 -13.93 17.38
N HIS A 234 24.85 -14.45 16.72
CA HIS A 234 24.75 -14.46 15.26
C HIS A 234 24.63 -13.05 14.69
N SER A 235 23.87 -12.18 15.37
CA SER A 235 23.66 -10.78 14.98
C SER A 235 24.95 -9.98 15.11
N LEU A 236 25.68 -10.13 16.22
CA LEU A 236 27.01 -9.56 16.41
C LEU A 236 27.99 -10.02 15.33
N GLY A 237 28.00 -11.32 15.03
CA GLY A 237 28.83 -11.89 13.98
C GLY A 237 28.50 -11.36 12.59
N ALA A 238 27.22 -11.10 12.30
CA ALA A 238 26.78 -10.52 11.03
C ALA A 238 27.18 -9.05 10.90
N ASP A 239 26.96 -8.27 11.96
CA ASP A 239 27.30 -6.86 12.01
C ASP A 239 28.81 -6.62 11.88
N LEU A 240 29.63 -7.41 12.57
CA LEU A 240 31.10 -7.36 12.45
C LEU A 240 31.61 -7.70 11.05
N LYS A 241 30.94 -8.62 10.35
CA LYS A 241 31.34 -9.04 8.99
C LYS A 241 30.87 -8.06 7.91
N SER A 242 29.99 -7.12 8.25
CA SER A 242 29.42 -6.18 7.30
C SER A 242 30.47 -5.19 6.77
N LYS A 243 30.20 -4.59 5.60
CA LYS A 243 31.02 -3.51 5.03
C LYS A 243 30.64 -2.16 5.66
N GLY A 244 30.75 -2.09 6.98
CA GLY A 244 30.38 -0.94 7.80
C GLY A 244 29.68 -1.39 9.08
N PRO A 245 30.42 -1.99 10.03
CA PRO A 245 29.85 -2.40 11.31
C PRO A 245 29.17 -1.24 12.03
N SER A 246 28.09 -1.53 12.75
CA SER A 246 27.40 -0.51 13.55
C SER A 246 28.20 -0.10 14.80
N ILE A 247 29.09 -0.97 15.28
CA ILE A 247 29.94 -0.79 16.46
C ILE A 247 31.40 -1.05 16.10
N ALA A 248 32.34 -0.39 16.79
CA ALA A 248 33.76 -0.62 16.58
C ALA A 248 34.18 -2.02 17.08
N PRO A 249 35.10 -2.74 16.38
CA PRO A 249 35.49 -4.09 16.77
C PRO A 249 36.09 -4.24 18.18
N GLY A 250 36.59 -3.15 18.77
CA GLY A 250 37.17 -3.16 20.12
C GLY A 250 36.19 -2.90 21.25
N GLU A 251 34.94 -2.54 20.94
CA GLU A 251 33.86 -2.29 21.91
C GLU A 251 32.98 -3.54 22.14
N LEU A 252 33.28 -4.63 21.44
CA LEU A 252 32.56 -5.91 21.46
C LEU A 252 33.28 -6.99 22.26
#